data_AF-A0A419WF39-F1
#
_entry.id   AF-A0A419WF39-F1
#
_cell.length_a   1.000
_cell.length_b   1.000
_cell.length_c   1.000
_cell.angle_alpha   90.00
_cell.angle_beta   90.00
_cell.angle_gamma   90.00
#
_symmetry.space_group_name_H-M   'P 1'
#
loop_
_entity.id
_entity.type
_entity.pdbx_description
1 polymer ?
#
loop_
_entity_poly.entity_id
_entity_poly.type
_entity_poly.pdbx_seq_one_letter_code
_entity_poly.pdbx_strand_id
1 'polypeptide(L)'
;MMQNVKLLSLVIILLFGSILPLKAQYEKAADMPQYKRVRIQSAMSYGRSDKGFLEFPGGEKYWKRKGNQMDIWTKDNNSNKLFYLRRNADGYFFIQPCACKGNLDAKNVPPENGTPLHLWDTHGKPSQHFYFKHLGNGRYKIYHRSGKVVCLKDNKTDRDGNKVHLWNDHNAISTEWFILDANTNKPIVIDKKVGIVHKSLKGARINEFQTFYIQSAMSHGRSSKGYFEFGGADWQKKGNRAQIWTKGGSSSNNKMFRFQRTPNGEFYLIRAAKSGNGVVDCKGGGTSNGTPLHFWSEHGGESQKFYLKKLPNGSYKIYHKSGKVVCLKDNKTDNNGNKVHLWNDHNAITTEWYLIPVR
;
A
#
# COMPACT_ATOMS: atom_id res chain seq x y z
N MET A 1 10.37 -15.43 -63.99
CA MET A 1 9.05 -14.81 -63.77
C MET A 1 8.75 -14.94 -62.27
N MET A 2 9.16 -13.95 -61.47
CA MET A 2 9.05 -13.96 -60.00
C MET A 2 7.61 -13.68 -59.59
N GLN A 3 7.02 -14.55 -58.77
CA GLN A 3 5.72 -14.31 -58.14
C GLN A 3 5.91 -13.45 -56.88
N ASN A 4 5.35 -12.24 -56.93
CA ASN A 4 5.23 -11.33 -55.80
C ASN A 4 4.17 -11.85 -54.81
N VAL A 5 4.60 -12.39 -53.68
CA VAL A 5 3.72 -12.63 -52.53
C VAL A 5 3.54 -11.30 -51.79
N LYS A 6 2.37 -10.66 -51.96
CA LYS A 6 1.94 -9.54 -51.13
C LYS A 6 1.66 -10.04 -49.71
N LEU A 7 2.56 -9.74 -48.78
CA LEU A 7 2.32 -9.92 -47.34
C LEU A 7 1.23 -8.92 -46.90
N LEU A 8 0.04 -9.39 -46.56
CA LEU A 8 -0.95 -8.58 -45.85
C LEU A 8 -0.48 -8.39 -44.41
N SER A 9 0.07 -7.21 -44.10
CA SER A 9 0.34 -6.80 -42.73
C SER A 9 -0.99 -6.51 -42.03
N LEU A 10 -1.47 -7.47 -41.23
CA LEU A 10 -2.61 -7.30 -40.32
C LEU A 10 -2.20 -6.31 -39.21
N VAL A 11 -2.50 -5.03 -39.38
CA VAL A 11 -2.36 -4.02 -38.33
C VAL A 11 -3.46 -4.26 -37.31
N ILE A 12 -3.15 -5.03 -36.27
CA ILE A 12 -3.97 -5.07 -35.05
C ILE A 12 -3.79 -3.71 -34.36
N ILE A 13 -4.74 -2.81 -34.58
CA ILE A 13 -4.89 -1.59 -33.77
C ILE A 13 -5.40 -2.06 -32.39
N LEU A 14 -4.47 -2.44 -31.51
CA LEU A 14 -4.76 -2.46 -30.08
C LEU A 14 -5.00 -1.00 -29.68
N LEU A 15 -6.28 -0.64 -29.53
CA LEU A 15 -6.70 0.57 -28.84
C LEU A 15 -6.14 0.52 -27.41
N PHE A 16 -4.91 0.99 -27.22
CA PHE A 16 -4.46 1.48 -25.94
C PHE A 16 -5.28 2.73 -25.66
N GLY A 17 -6.44 2.54 -25.01
CA GLY A 17 -7.04 3.60 -24.20
C GLY A 17 -5.91 4.18 -23.37
N SER A 18 -5.66 5.48 -23.53
CA SER A 18 -4.47 6.17 -23.05
C SER A 18 -4.26 5.94 -21.56
N ILE A 19 -3.47 4.91 -21.22
CA ILE A 19 -2.93 4.72 -19.89
C ILE A 19 -1.88 5.80 -19.76
N LEU A 20 -2.25 6.93 -19.17
CA LEU A 20 -1.27 7.83 -18.56
C LEU A 20 -0.36 6.95 -17.68
N PRO A 21 0.97 7.01 -17.85
CA PRO A 21 1.86 6.17 -17.07
C PRO A 21 1.62 6.45 -15.60
N LEU A 22 1.45 5.37 -14.80
CA LEU A 22 1.14 5.39 -13.36
C LEU A 22 1.93 6.49 -12.62
N LYS A 23 3.21 6.71 -12.99
CA LYS A 23 4.11 7.77 -12.49
C LYS A 23 3.52 9.20 -12.53
N ALA A 24 2.80 9.57 -13.59
CA ALA A 24 2.21 10.90 -13.77
C ALA A 24 0.98 11.17 -12.87
N GLN A 25 0.38 10.12 -12.29
CA GLN A 25 -0.80 10.25 -11.42
C GLN A 25 -0.42 10.61 -9.97
N TYR A 26 0.83 10.37 -9.53
CA TYR A 26 1.26 10.47 -8.12
C TYR A 26 2.19 11.65 -7.79
N GLU A 27 2.73 12.37 -8.78
CA GLU A 27 3.47 13.62 -8.56
C GLU A 27 2.58 14.82 -8.16
N LYS A 28 1.27 14.62 -7.92
CA LYS A 28 0.27 15.67 -7.67
C LYS A 28 -0.51 15.53 -6.35
N ALA A 29 -0.06 14.68 -5.43
CA ALA A 29 -0.74 14.50 -4.14
C ALA A 29 -0.46 15.67 -3.17
N ALA A 30 -1.51 16.24 -2.58
CA ALA A 30 -1.43 17.40 -1.68
C ALA A 30 -1.15 16.99 -0.22
N ASP A 31 -0.35 17.80 0.48
CA ASP A 31 -0.13 17.68 1.92
C ASP A 31 -1.28 18.33 2.69
N MET A 32 -2.34 17.56 2.91
CA MET A 32 -3.53 18.03 3.60
C MET A 32 -3.25 18.28 5.09
N PRO A 33 -3.86 19.31 5.70
CA PRO A 33 -3.60 19.67 7.09
C PRO A 33 -4.10 18.60 8.07
N GLN A 34 -3.20 18.11 8.94
CA GLN A 34 -3.42 16.87 9.69
C GLN A 34 -4.26 16.97 10.96
N TYR A 35 -4.53 18.20 11.41
CA TYR A 35 -5.23 18.48 12.67
C TYR A 35 -6.31 19.56 12.53
N LYS A 36 -6.65 19.92 11.30
CA LYS A 36 -7.79 20.79 11.02
C LYS A 36 -9.02 19.94 10.82
N ARG A 37 -10.13 20.38 11.44
CA ARG A 37 -11.46 19.86 11.08
C ARG A 37 -11.80 20.37 9.70
N VAL A 38 -12.22 19.47 8.83
CA VAL A 38 -12.62 19.81 7.46
C VAL A 38 -14.04 19.36 7.17
N ARG A 39 -14.65 20.02 6.19
CA ARG A 39 -15.79 19.50 5.44
C ARG A 39 -15.32 19.17 4.03
N ILE A 40 -16.01 18.23 3.37
CA ILE A 40 -15.71 17.85 1.98
C ILE A 40 -17.01 18.03 1.19
N GLN A 41 -17.04 18.96 0.24
CA GLN A 41 -18.22 19.29 -0.55
C GLN A 41 -18.03 18.92 -2.01
N SER A 42 -19.07 18.39 -2.67
CA SER A 42 -19.06 18.14 -4.11
C SER A 42 -18.82 19.43 -4.89
N ALA A 43 -17.99 19.36 -5.93
CA ALA A 43 -17.78 20.48 -6.83
C ALA A 43 -19.01 20.84 -7.69
N MET A 44 -20.04 19.99 -7.73
CA MET A 44 -21.30 20.28 -8.43
C MET A 44 -22.06 21.47 -7.81
N SER A 45 -22.08 21.56 -6.47
CA SER A 45 -22.80 22.60 -5.71
C SER A 45 -21.93 23.64 -5.02
N TYR A 46 -20.62 23.44 -4.93
CA TYR A 46 -19.73 24.42 -4.29
C TYR A 46 -19.90 25.82 -4.90
N GLY A 47 -20.12 26.83 -4.04
CA GLY A 47 -20.35 28.22 -4.44
C GLY A 47 -21.74 28.52 -5.01
N ARG A 48 -22.63 27.53 -5.07
CA ARG A 48 -24.00 27.66 -5.61
C ARG A 48 -25.08 27.30 -4.60
N SER A 49 -24.81 26.34 -3.72
CA SER A 49 -25.73 25.94 -2.67
C SER A 49 -25.00 25.26 -1.49
N ASP A 50 -25.76 24.96 -0.44
CA ASP A 50 -25.28 24.20 0.72
C ASP A 50 -25.37 22.68 0.54
N LYS A 51 -25.63 22.17 -0.68
CA LYS A 51 -25.71 20.71 -0.96
C LYS A 51 -24.35 20.05 -1.09
N GLY A 52 -24.35 18.71 -1.06
CA GLY A 52 -23.23 17.91 -1.53
C GLY A 52 -22.12 17.66 -0.52
N PHE A 53 -22.37 17.78 0.79
CA PHE A 53 -21.36 17.52 1.82
C PHE A 53 -21.26 16.03 2.14
N LEU A 54 -20.05 15.46 2.08
CA LEU A 54 -19.82 14.08 2.51
C LEU A 54 -20.28 13.89 3.97
N GLU A 55 -21.02 12.81 4.21
CA GLU A 55 -21.41 12.39 5.54
C GLU A 55 -21.52 10.87 5.68
N PHE A 56 -21.50 10.41 6.93
CA PHE A 56 -22.08 9.12 7.25
C PHE A 56 -23.57 9.32 7.61
N PRO A 57 -24.50 8.58 6.98
CA PRO A 57 -25.93 8.89 7.06
C PRO A 57 -26.55 8.50 8.39
N GLY A 58 -27.68 9.13 8.70
CA GLY A 58 -28.53 8.81 9.85
C GLY A 58 -28.57 9.87 10.95
N GLY A 59 -27.95 11.04 10.73
CA GLY A 59 -27.89 12.14 11.71
C GLY A 59 -27.19 11.73 13.01
N GLU A 60 -27.05 12.65 13.98
CA GLU A 60 -26.22 12.45 15.20
C GLU A 60 -26.54 11.16 15.99
N LYS A 61 -27.79 10.69 15.91
CA LYS A 61 -28.29 9.51 16.60
C LYS A 61 -27.87 8.18 15.96
N TYR A 62 -27.69 8.10 14.64
CA TYR A 62 -27.52 6.80 13.96
C TYR A 62 -26.27 6.68 13.06
N TRP A 63 -25.56 7.80 12.84
CA TRP A 63 -24.45 7.81 11.88
C TRP A 63 -23.21 7.01 12.30
N LYS A 64 -23.00 6.81 13.60
CA LYS A 64 -21.82 6.12 14.16
C LYS A 64 -21.86 4.59 14.01
N ARG A 65 -22.86 4.05 13.30
CA ARG A 65 -22.99 2.60 13.07
C ARG A 65 -21.99 2.14 12.01
N LYS A 66 -21.23 1.09 12.36
CA LYS A 66 -20.28 0.46 11.44
C LYS A 66 -21.03 -0.10 10.23
N GLY A 67 -20.43 0.03 9.05
CA GLY A 67 -21.01 -0.39 7.78
C GLY A 67 -21.93 0.63 7.11
N ASN A 68 -22.24 1.76 7.76
CA ASN A 68 -22.98 2.86 7.13
C ASN A 68 -22.23 3.34 5.89
N GLN A 69 -22.85 3.19 4.72
CA GLN A 69 -22.28 3.66 3.46
C GLN A 69 -22.33 5.18 3.41
N MET A 70 -21.19 5.80 3.12
CA MET A 70 -21.04 7.24 2.94
C MET A 70 -21.94 7.75 1.82
N ASP A 71 -22.55 8.88 2.05
CA ASP A 71 -23.34 9.64 1.08
C ASP A 71 -23.05 11.13 1.20
N ILE A 72 -23.83 11.93 0.49
CA ILE A 72 -23.81 13.38 0.58
C ILE A 72 -25.15 13.92 1.07
N TRP A 73 -25.10 15.05 1.76
CA TRP A 73 -26.29 15.76 2.23
C TRP A 73 -26.09 17.27 2.25
N THR A 74 -27.19 18.01 2.37
CA THR A 74 -27.19 19.46 2.62
C THR A 74 -26.50 19.78 3.94
N LYS A 75 -25.72 20.85 3.97
CA LYS A 75 -24.99 21.33 5.14
C LYS A 75 -25.95 21.56 6.31
N ASP A 76 -25.53 21.09 7.46
CA ASP A 76 -26.18 21.33 8.75
C ASP A 76 -25.10 21.46 9.85
N ASN A 77 -25.56 21.57 11.10
CA ASN A 77 -24.68 21.66 12.27
C ASN A 77 -24.26 20.29 12.83
N ASN A 78 -24.66 19.19 12.19
CA ASN A 78 -24.36 17.85 12.70
C ASN A 78 -22.88 17.51 12.52
N SER A 79 -22.32 16.84 13.52
CA SER A 79 -20.90 16.48 13.54
C SER A 79 -20.53 15.35 12.55
N ASN A 80 -21.50 14.72 11.89
CA ASN A 80 -21.30 13.62 10.93
C ASN A 80 -20.74 14.05 9.56
N LYS A 81 -20.61 15.37 9.31
CA LYS A 81 -19.99 15.98 8.14
C LYS A 81 -18.57 16.51 8.40
N LEU A 82 -18.06 16.32 9.63
CA LEU A 82 -16.77 16.83 10.06
C LEU A 82 -15.73 15.71 10.09
N PHE A 83 -14.58 15.97 9.46
CA PHE A 83 -13.50 14.99 9.37
C PHE A 83 -12.14 15.57 9.77
N TYR A 84 -11.29 14.71 10.32
CA TYR A 84 -9.84 14.90 10.36
C TYR A 84 -9.20 14.12 9.22
N LEU A 85 -8.20 14.72 8.57
CA LEU A 85 -7.36 14.05 7.60
C LEU A 85 -6.06 13.65 8.27
N ARG A 86 -5.89 12.39 8.67
CA ARG A 86 -4.68 11.97 9.41
C ARG A 86 -3.73 11.22 8.52
N ARG A 87 -2.50 11.72 8.36
CA ARG A 87 -1.48 11.04 7.58
C ARG A 87 -0.95 9.82 8.34
N ASN A 88 -0.75 8.72 7.63
CA ASN A 88 -0.08 7.53 8.15
C ASN A 88 1.41 7.52 7.76
N ALA A 89 2.17 6.57 8.32
CA ALA A 89 3.58 6.40 7.99
C ALA A 89 3.82 6.13 6.49
N ASP A 90 2.81 5.60 5.79
CA ASP A 90 2.83 5.34 4.36
C ASP A 90 2.60 6.58 3.47
N GLY A 91 2.33 7.74 4.07
CA GLY A 91 2.05 8.99 3.37
C GLY A 91 0.59 9.15 2.88
N TYR A 92 -0.25 8.13 3.05
CA TYR A 92 -1.69 8.21 2.79
C TYR A 92 -2.42 8.88 3.95
N PHE A 93 -3.65 9.31 3.71
CA PHE A 93 -4.54 9.88 4.70
C PHE A 93 -5.65 8.91 5.05
N PHE A 94 -5.91 8.79 6.35
CA PHE A 94 -7.20 8.37 6.88
C PHE A 94 -8.17 9.56 6.82
N ILE A 95 -9.39 9.32 6.33
CA ILE A 95 -10.50 10.27 6.46
C ILE A 95 -11.32 9.83 7.68
N GLN A 96 -11.08 10.50 8.81
CA GLN A 96 -11.61 10.11 10.11
C GLN A 96 -12.74 11.05 10.53
N PRO A 97 -13.94 10.56 10.87
CA PRO A 97 -14.96 11.41 11.46
C PRO A 97 -14.49 12.06 12.76
N CYS A 98 -14.81 13.34 12.97
CA CYS A 98 -14.40 14.05 14.18
C CYS A 98 -15.12 13.56 15.44
N ALA A 99 -16.34 13.05 15.32
CA ALA A 99 -17.22 12.76 16.45
C ALA A 99 -17.40 11.26 16.76
N CYS A 100 -16.64 10.37 16.10
CA CYS A 100 -16.56 8.96 16.46
C CYS A 100 -15.20 8.32 16.13
N LYS A 101 -14.95 7.14 16.69
CA LYS A 101 -13.81 6.29 16.29
C LYS A 101 -14.15 5.59 14.97
N GLY A 102 -13.13 5.24 14.20
CA GLY A 102 -13.26 4.62 12.88
C GLY A 102 -12.78 5.53 11.75
N ASN A 103 -12.77 4.99 10.54
CA ASN A 103 -12.33 5.68 9.33
C ASN A 103 -13.28 5.38 8.17
N LEU A 104 -13.21 6.21 7.12
CA LEU A 104 -13.68 5.82 5.80
C LEU A 104 -12.92 4.57 5.33
N ASP A 105 -13.66 3.59 4.83
CA ASP A 105 -13.12 2.31 4.40
C ASP A 105 -13.80 1.82 3.11
N ALA A 106 -13.02 1.23 2.20
CA ALA A 106 -13.54 0.53 1.03
C ALA A 106 -13.96 -0.90 1.39
N LYS A 107 -15.27 -1.17 1.28
CA LYS A 107 -15.92 -2.41 1.76
C LYS A 107 -15.29 -3.73 1.23
N ASN A 108 -14.62 -3.68 0.07
CA ASN A 108 -13.96 -4.83 -0.55
C ASN A 108 -12.49 -4.50 -0.90
N VAL A 109 -11.58 -5.46 -0.70
CA VAL A 109 -10.17 -5.37 -1.11
C VAL A 109 -9.77 -6.63 -1.91
N PRO A 110 -9.31 -6.49 -3.18
CA PRO A 110 -9.18 -5.24 -3.94
C PRO A 110 -10.55 -4.64 -4.32
N PRO A 111 -10.69 -3.31 -4.37
CA PRO A 111 -11.95 -2.68 -4.73
C PRO A 111 -12.16 -2.71 -6.26
N GLU A 112 -13.40 -2.98 -6.65
CA GLU A 112 -13.92 -2.90 -8.02
C GLU A 112 -14.71 -1.60 -8.24
N ASN A 113 -15.07 -1.31 -9.50
CA ASN A 113 -15.98 -0.20 -9.80
C ASN A 113 -17.32 -0.43 -9.11
N GLY A 114 -17.80 0.57 -8.39
CA GLY A 114 -19.02 0.48 -7.59
C GLY A 114 -18.80 0.10 -6.14
N THR A 115 -17.55 -0.17 -5.72
CA THR A 115 -17.24 -0.57 -4.34
C THR A 115 -17.69 0.53 -3.36
N PRO A 116 -18.61 0.22 -2.42
CA PRO A 116 -19.07 1.17 -1.43
C PRO A 116 -17.94 1.65 -0.51
N LEU A 117 -18.00 2.94 -0.16
CA LEU A 117 -17.22 3.49 0.93
C LEU A 117 -18.09 3.58 2.18
N HIS A 118 -17.64 3.04 3.30
CA HIS A 118 -18.42 3.00 4.54
C HIS A 118 -17.63 3.40 5.78
N LEU A 119 -18.31 3.55 6.92
CA LEU A 119 -17.66 3.73 8.22
C LEU A 119 -17.22 2.36 8.76
N TRP A 120 -15.94 2.21 9.08
CA TRP A 120 -15.41 0.99 9.69
C TRP A 120 -14.40 1.25 10.79
N ASP A 121 -14.13 0.23 11.61
CA ASP A 121 -13.11 0.31 12.66
C ASP A 121 -11.75 0.65 12.08
N THR A 122 -10.99 1.50 12.78
CA THR A 122 -9.61 1.78 12.41
C THR A 122 -8.77 0.50 12.49
N HIS A 123 -8.17 0.11 11.37
CA HIS A 123 -7.28 -1.06 11.33
C HIS A 123 -6.02 -0.84 10.47
N GLY A 124 -5.85 0.35 9.89
CA GLY A 124 -4.62 0.73 9.16
C GLY A 124 -4.31 -0.15 7.94
N LYS A 125 -5.33 -0.81 7.38
CA LYS A 125 -5.17 -1.66 6.19
C LYS A 125 -5.38 -0.82 4.93
N PRO A 126 -4.95 -1.31 3.75
CA PRO A 126 -5.02 -0.54 2.51
C PRO A 126 -6.41 0.00 2.14
N SER A 127 -7.51 -0.61 2.59
CA SER A 127 -8.88 -0.12 2.36
C SER A 127 -9.18 1.26 2.96
N GLN A 128 -8.37 1.73 3.91
CA GLN A 128 -8.54 3.02 4.59
C GLN A 128 -7.56 4.09 4.08
N HIS A 129 -6.79 3.80 3.03
CA HIS A 129 -5.69 4.65 2.57
C HIS A 129 -6.13 5.50 1.39
N PHE A 130 -6.22 6.83 1.60
CA PHE A 130 -6.62 7.79 0.58
C PHE A 130 -5.52 8.82 0.29
N TYR A 131 -5.55 9.44 -0.88
CA TYR A 131 -4.70 10.57 -1.23
C TYR A 131 -5.47 11.62 -2.04
N PHE A 132 -5.02 12.86 -2.00
CA PHE A 132 -5.73 14.01 -2.55
C PHE A 132 -4.94 14.60 -3.71
N LYS A 133 -5.51 14.72 -4.91
CA LYS A 133 -4.89 15.37 -6.07
C LYS A 133 -5.45 16.78 -6.22
N HIS A 134 -4.62 17.80 -6.09
CA HIS A 134 -5.06 19.19 -6.26
C HIS A 134 -5.37 19.50 -7.74
N LEU A 135 -6.48 20.20 -7.97
CA LEU A 135 -6.93 20.68 -9.28
C LEU A 135 -6.79 22.20 -9.43
N GLY A 136 -6.50 22.93 -8.35
CA GLY A 136 -6.46 24.40 -8.32
C GLY A 136 -7.56 24.98 -7.43
N ASN A 137 -7.29 26.15 -6.84
CA ASN A 137 -8.27 26.95 -6.09
C ASN A 137 -9.05 26.17 -5.01
N GLY A 138 -8.36 25.24 -4.32
CA GLY A 138 -8.96 24.43 -3.24
C GLY A 138 -9.88 23.30 -3.72
N ARG A 139 -9.86 22.99 -5.02
CA ARG A 139 -10.54 21.83 -5.62
C ARG A 139 -9.59 20.63 -5.72
N TYR A 140 -10.11 19.44 -5.47
CA TYR A 140 -9.36 18.20 -5.37
C TYR A 140 -10.11 17.03 -6.00
N LYS A 141 -9.37 16.01 -6.42
CA LYS A 141 -9.87 14.63 -6.48
C LYS A 141 -9.37 13.86 -5.27
N ILE A 142 -10.20 12.97 -4.74
CA ILE A 142 -9.82 12.05 -3.66
C ILE A 142 -9.68 10.67 -4.29
N TYR A 143 -8.54 10.03 -4.12
CA TYR A 143 -8.28 8.69 -4.61
C TYR A 143 -8.08 7.73 -3.45
N HIS A 144 -8.56 6.51 -3.62
CA HIS A 144 -8.15 5.38 -2.80
C HIS A 144 -6.80 4.84 -3.30
N ARG A 145 -6.01 4.19 -2.43
CA ARG A 145 -4.69 3.60 -2.76
C ARG A 145 -4.70 2.69 -3.99
N SER A 146 -5.84 2.10 -4.34
CA SER A 146 -5.98 1.29 -5.58
C SER A 146 -5.90 2.10 -6.88
N GLY A 147 -5.94 3.44 -6.83
CA GLY A 147 -6.02 4.33 -8.00
C GLY A 147 -7.44 4.67 -8.44
N LYS A 148 -8.47 4.11 -7.79
CA LYS A 148 -9.87 4.47 -8.01
C LYS A 148 -10.21 5.78 -7.31
N VAL A 149 -11.05 6.59 -7.95
CA VAL A 149 -11.48 7.90 -7.44
C VAL A 149 -12.73 7.73 -6.56
N VAL A 150 -12.83 8.55 -5.52
CA VAL A 150 -14.04 8.73 -4.72
C VAL A 150 -15.01 9.58 -5.54
N CYS A 151 -16.18 9.03 -5.87
CA CYS A 151 -17.16 9.73 -6.68
C CYS A 151 -18.60 9.45 -6.25
N LEU A 152 -19.49 10.33 -6.69
CA LEU A 152 -20.93 10.14 -6.55
C LEU A 152 -21.40 8.98 -7.45
N LYS A 153 -22.27 8.13 -6.90
CA LYS A 153 -22.79 6.93 -7.56
C LYS A 153 -23.71 7.28 -8.72
N ASP A 154 -24.63 8.22 -8.51
CA ASP A 154 -25.28 8.92 -9.62
C ASP A 154 -24.37 10.07 -10.05
N ASN A 155 -23.76 9.97 -11.22
CA ASN A 155 -22.76 10.92 -11.68
C ASN A 155 -23.34 12.22 -12.26
N LYS A 156 -24.67 12.36 -12.29
CA LYS A 156 -25.36 13.53 -12.88
C LYS A 156 -25.88 14.52 -11.85
N THR A 157 -25.90 14.17 -10.57
CA THR A 157 -26.52 14.99 -9.52
C THR A 157 -25.80 14.84 -8.19
N ASP A 158 -25.87 15.88 -7.36
CA ASP A 158 -25.46 15.87 -5.97
C ASP A 158 -26.65 16.08 -5.01
N ARG A 159 -27.82 15.55 -5.38
CA ARG A 159 -28.98 15.49 -4.48
C ARG A 159 -28.66 14.74 -3.19
N ASP A 160 -29.33 15.16 -2.12
CA ASP A 160 -29.24 14.55 -0.79
C ASP A 160 -29.49 13.03 -0.85
N GLY A 161 -28.62 12.28 -0.19
CA GLY A 161 -28.63 10.82 -0.15
C GLY A 161 -27.97 10.13 -1.34
N ASN A 162 -27.43 10.87 -2.33
CA ASN A 162 -26.62 10.24 -3.38
C ASN A 162 -25.41 9.56 -2.75
N LYS A 163 -25.23 8.27 -3.04
CA LYS A 163 -24.21 7.44 -2.40
C LYS A 163 -22.83 7.72 -2.96
N VAL A 164 -21.81 7.49 -2.16
CA VAL A 164 -20.41 7.60 -2.55
C VAL A 164 -19.81 6.21 -2.71
N HIS A 165 -19.00 6.04 -3.75
CA HIS A 165 -18.33 4.78 -4.06
C HIS A 165 -16.97 5.01 -4.72
N LEU A 166 -16.25 3.92 -4.99
CA LEU A 166 -15.03 3.93 -5.80
C LEU A 166 -15.35 3.59 -7.26
N TRP A 167 -14.76 4.35 -8.18
CA TRP A 167 -14.84 4.10 -9.61
C TRP A 167 -13.51 4.40 -10.31
N ASN A 168 -13.35 3.94 -11.55
CA ASN A 168 -12.25 4.40 -12.38
C ASN A 168 -12.38 5.91 -12.62
N ASP A 169 -11.26 6.62 -12.63
CA ASP A 169 -11.31 8.04 -12.92
C ASP A 169 -11.76 8.27 -14.38
N HIS A 170 -12.80 9.09 -14.54
CA HIS A 170 -13.42 9.43 -15.80
C HIS A 170 -13.58 10.95 -15.97
N ASN A 171 -12.83 11.73 -15.17
CA ASN A 171 -12.77 13.21 -15.25
C ASN A 171 -14.14 13.92 -15.24
N ALA A 172 -15.14 13.33 -14.59
CA ALA A 172 -16.42 13.99 -14.38
C ALA A 172 -16.41 14.86 -13.12
N ILE A 173 -17.24 15.91 -13.11
CA ILE A 173 -17.42 16.79 -11.95
C ILE A 173 -17.91 16.03 -10.70
N SER A 174 -18.56 14.88 -10.86
CA SER A 174 -18.93 13.94 -9.79
C SER A 174 -17.75 13.30 -9.06
N THR A 175 -16.54 13.49 -9.56
CA THR A 175 -15.28 13.00 -8.98
C THR A 175 -14.47 14.11 -8.29
N GLU A 176 -14.98 15.35 -8.31
CA GLU A 176 -14.29 16.54 -7.83
C GLU A 176 -14.92 17.08 -6.54
N TRP A 177 -14.06 17.53 -5.63
CA TRP A 177 -14.42 17.90 -4.27
C TRP A 177 -13.71 19.18 -3.84
N PHE A 178 -14.35 20.02 -3.04
CA PHE A 178 -13.70 21.08 -2.29
C PHE A 178 -13.47 20.63 -0.85
N ILE A 179 -12.25 20.81 -0.36
CA ILE A 179 -11.92 20.56 1.05
C ILE A 179 -11.99 21.90 1.77
N LEU A 180 -12.94 22.05 2.69
CA LEU A 180 -13.23 23.31 3.37
C LEU A 180 -12.75 23.27 4.82
N ASP A 181 -12.17 24.36 5.29
CA ASP A 181 -11.89 24.53 6.72
C ASP A 181 -13.24 24.60 7.47
N ALA A 182 -13.43 23.75 8.48
CA ALA A 182 -14.75 23.61 9.10
C ALA A 182 -15.20 24.85 9.89
N ASN A 183 -14.28 25.73 10.30
CA ASN A 183 -14.62 26.93 11.05
C ASN A 183 -14.99 28.08 10.10
N THR A 184 -14.26 28.23 9.00
CA THR A 184 -14.45 29.36 8.07
C THR A 184 -15.32 29.01 6.86
N ASN A 185 -15.53 27.72 6.59
CA ASN A 185 -16.15 27.18 5.39
C ASN A 185 -15.48 27.61 4.07
N LYS A 186 -14.25 28.13 4.15
CA LYS A 186 -13.44 28.51 2.98
C LYS A 186 -12.64 27.31 2.48
N PRO A 187 -12.39 27.21 1.16
CA PRO A 187 -11.51 26.18 0.63
C PRO A 187 -10.13 26.25 1.25
N ILE A 188 -9.62 25.09 1.63
CA ILE A 188 -8.22 24.91 1.98
C ILE A 188 -7.47 24.90 0.67
N VAL A 189 -6.79 26.01 0.38
CA VAL A 189 -5.87 26.11 -0.74
C VAL A 189 -4.48 25.76 -0.24
N ILE A 190 -3.88 24.74 -0.84
CA ILE A 190 -2.50 24.35 -0.55
C ILE A 190 -1.62 24.91 -1.67
N ASP A 191 -1.06 26.10 -1.45
CA ASP A 191 -0.19 26.78 -2.41
C ASP A 191 1.22 26.16 -2.50
N LYS A 192 1.63 25.42 -1.46
CA LYS A 192 2.93 24.74 -1.38
C LYS A 192 2.82 23.31 -1.92
N LYS A 193 3.40 23.06 -3.10
CA LYS A 193 3.61 21.70 -3.62
C LYS A 193 4.66 21.00 -2.74
N VAL A 194 4.29 19.91 -2.06
CA VAL A 194 5.25 19.01 -1.40
C VAL A 194 5.26 17.71 -2.19
N GLY A 195 6.40 17.34 -2.76
CA GLY A 195 6.53 16.14 -3.58
C GLY A 195 6.39 14.87 -2.75
N ILE A 196 5.23 14.19 -2.82
CA ILE A 196 5.13 12.79 -2.41
C ILE A 196 5.73 11.95 -3.54
N VAL A 197 6.97 11.51 -3.38
CA VAL A 197 7.64 10.65 -4.36
C VAL A 197 7.26 9.18 -4.07
N HIS A 198 6.19 8.70 -4.71
CA HIS A 198 5.96 7.25 -4.85
C HIS A 198 6.82 6.74 -5.99
N LYS A 199 7.74 5.83 -5.70
CA LYS A 199 8.56 5.19 -6.75
C LYS A 199 7.95 3.87 -7.14
N SER A 200 8.11 3.51 -8.42
CA SER A 200 7.84 2.17 -8.88
C SER A 200 8.57 1.19 -7.97
N LEU A 201 7.87 0.12 -7.59
CA LEU A 201 8.50 -0.99 -6.88
C LEU A 201 9.73 -1.42 -7.68
N LYS A 202 10.89 -1.39 -7.02
CA LYS A 202 12.09 -1.99 -7.57
C LYS A 202 11.88 -3.51 -7.58
N GLY A 203 12.08 -4.14 -8.74
CA GLY A 203 11.98 -5.59 -8.86
C GLY A 203 10.55 -6.17 -8.93
N ALA A 204 10.43 -7.45 -8.60
CA ALA A 204 9.25 -8.28 -8.78
C ALA A 204 8.15 -8.00 -7.76
N ARG A 205 6.90 -8.08 -8.22
CA ARG A 205 5.71 -8.02 -7.35
C ARG A 205 5.52 -9.32 -6.59
N ILE A 206 5.26 -9.22 -5.30
CA ILE A 206 4.91 -10.32 -4.39
C ILE A 206 3.49 -10.05 -3.89
N ASN A 207 2.70 -11.10 -3.66
CA ASN A 207 1.37 -10.96 -3.07
C ASN A 207 1.49 -10.50 -1.60
N GLU A 208 1.19 -9.24 -1.33
CA GLU A 208 1.33 -8.61 0.00
C GLU A 208 0.30 -9.14 1.03
N PHE A 209 -0.74 -9.84 0.58
CA PHE A 209 -1.74 -10.50 1.44
C PHE A 209 -1.34 -11.93 1.83
N GLN A 210 -0.38 -12.52 1.10
CA GLN A 210 0.08 -13.87 1.34
C GLN A 210 1.18 -13.87 2.40
N THR A 211 1.09 -14.84 3.32
CA THR A 211 2.21 -15.17 4.21
C THR A 211 3.05 -16.25 3.55
N PHE A 212 4.37 -16.11 3.58
CA PHE A 212 5.31 -17.03 2.95
C PHE A 212 6.27 -17.63 3.96
N TYR A 213 6.66 -18.87 3.72
CA TYR A 213 7.99 -19.33 4.08
C TYR A 213 8.99 -18.87 3.01
N ILE A 214 10.19 -18.50 3.43
CA ILE A 214 11.31 -18.20 2.52
C ILE A 214 12.29 -19.37 2.64
N GLN A 215 12.39 -20.23 1.63
CA GLN A 215 13.27 -21.40 1.65
C GLN A 215 14.46 -21.21 0.71
N SER A 216 15.67 -21.55 1.15
CA SER A 216 16.85 -21.57 0.28
C SER A 216 16.65 -22.51 -0.91
N ALA A 217 17.06 -22.05 -2.10
CA ALA A 217 17.05 -22.87 -3.30
C ALA A 217 17.97 -24.11 -3.21
N MET A 218 18.91 -24.15 -2.27
CA MET A 218 19.72 -25.34 -2.03
C MET A 218 18.91 -26.52 -1.49
N SER A 219 17.87 -26.24 -0.69
CA SER A 219 17.02 -27.28 -0.07
C SER A 219 15.67 -27.46 -0.76
N HIS A 220 15.23 -26.48 -1.53
CA HIS A 220 13.90 -26.50 -2.13
C HIS A 220 13.70 -27.72 -3.04
N GLY A 221 12.58 -28.44 -2.85
CA GLY A 221 12.30 -29.69 -3.55
C GLY A 221 13.14 -30.90 -3.13
N ARG A 222 14.10 -30.74 -2.20
CA ARG A 222 15.04 -31.80 -1.78
C ARG A 222 14.88 -32.21 -0.32
N SER A 223 14.59 -31.25 0.57
CA SER A 223 14.45 -31.52 2.00
C SER A 223 13.59 -30.49 2.73
N SER A 224 13.33 -30.74 4.00
CA SER A 224 12.66 -29.80 4.90
C SER A 224 13.60 -28.70 5.47
N LYS A 225 14.87 -28.68 5.08
CA LYS A 225 15.88 -27.69 5.52
C LYS A 225 15.71 -26.33 4.82
N GLY A 226 16.53 -25.36 5.23
CA GLY A 226 16.73 -24.12 4.47
C GLY A 226 15.68 -23.03 4.67
N TYR A 227 14.79 -23.13 5.67
CA TYR A 227 13.76 -22.12 5.92
C TYR A 227 14.35 -20.95 6.72
N PHE A 228 14.28 -19.75 6.16
CA PHE A 228 14.65 -18.50 6.83
C PHE A 228 13.88 -18.39 8.15
N GLU A 229 14.57 -18.05 9.22
CA GLU A 229 13.99 -17.80 10.54
C GLU A 229 14.73 -16.72 11.31
N PHE A 230 14.11 -16.24 12.38
CA PHE A 230 14.82 -15.64 13.51
C PHE A 230 15.02 -16.69 14.60
N GLY A 231 16.27 -16.94 14.98
CA GLY A 231 16.61 -18.04 15.90
C GLY A 231 16.23 -17.78 17.37
N GLY A 232 16.07 -18.86 18.14
CA GLY A 232 15.86 -18.84 19.59
C GLY A 232 14.40 -18.99 20.03
N ALA A 233 14.17 -19.43 21.26
CA ALA A 233 12.83 -19.46 21.88
C ALA A 233 12.26 -18.04 22.06
N ASP A 234 13.15 -17.06 22.23
CA ASP A 234 12.87 -15.63 22.32
C ASP A 234 13.01 -14.93 20.95
N TRP A 235 12.66 -15.59 19.84
CA TRP A 235 12.93 -15.13 18.47
C TRP A 235 12.56 -13.65 18.15
N GLN A 236 11.63 -13.05 18.89
CA GLN A 236 11.24 -11.62 18.78
C GLN A 236 12.17 -10.64 19.52
N LYS A 237 13.23 -11.13 20.17
CA LYS A 237 14.22 -10.27 20.81
C LYS A 237 14.99 -9.51 19.73
N LYS A 238 15.03 -8.18 19.88
CA LYS A 238 15.81 -7.28 19.03
C LYS A 238 17.26 -7.75 18.98
N GLY A 239 17.80 -7.91 17.77
CA GLY A 239 19.17 -8.38 17.54
C GLY A 239 19.29 -9.86 17.24
N ASN A 240 18.23 -10.66 17.37
CA ASN A 240 18.26 -12.08 17.02
C ASN A 240 18.62 -12.26 15.55
N ARG A 241 19.65 -13.07 15.30
CA ARG A 241 20.20 -13.27 13.96
C ARG A 241 19.23 -14.01 13.05
N ALA A 242 19.11 -13.53 11.83
CA ALA A 242 18.51 -14.30 10.76
C ALA A 242 19.40 -15.51 10.43
N GLN A 243 18.76 -16.67 10.27
CA GLN A 243 19.41 -17.93 9.94
C GLN A 243 18.46 -18.81 9.12
N ILE A 244 18.94 -19.98 8.71
CA ILE A 244 18.09 -21.03 8.16
C ILE A 244 17.96 -22.21 9.11
N TRP A 245 16.82 -22.88 9.06
CA TRP A 245 16.56 -24.11 9.81
C TRP A 245 15.62 -25.03 9.05
N THR A 246 15.49 -26.27 9.52
CA THR A 246 14.38 -27.14 9.14
C THR A 246 13.03 -26.47 9.41
N LYS A 247 12.05 -26.66 8.53
CA LYS A 247 10.70 -26.06 8.62
C LYS A 247 10.08 -26.21 10.02
N GLY A 248 10.25 -27.39 10.62
CA GLY A 248 9.58 -27.76 11.87
C GLY A 248 8.09 -28.09 11.67
N GLY A 249 7.37 -28.24 12.78
CA GLY A 249 5.91 -28.43 12.79
C GLY A 249 5.13 -27.14 12.47
N SER A 250 3.82 -27.28 12.27
CA SER A 250 2.89 -26.21 11.83
C SER A 250 2.79 -24.98 12.75
N SER A 251 3.38 -25.01 13.94
CA SER A 251 3.35 -23.93 14.95
C SER A 251 4.57 -22.99 14.93
N SER A 252 5.53 -23.16 14.02
CA SER A 252 6.76 -22.35 14.00
C SER A 252 6.54 -20.91 13.53
N ASN A 253 6.12 -20.04 14.44
CA ASN A 253 5.82 -18.64 14.19
C ASN A 253 7.01 -17.80 13.68
N ASN A 254 8.24 -18.24 13.94
CA ASN A 254 9.48 -17.52 13.65
C ASN A 254 10.00 -17.66 12.20
N LYS A 255 9.28 -18.41 11.33
CA LYS A 255 9.64 -18.71 9.93
C LYS A 255 8.68 -18.11 8.89
N MET A 256 7.66 -17.40 9.35
CA MET A 256 6.59 -16.90 8.50
C MET A 256 6.83 -15.43 8.21
N PHE A 257 6.83 -15.04 6.94
CA PHE A 257 7.14 -13.69 6.50
C PHE A 257 6.07 -13.11 5.58
N ARG A 258 5.86 -11.80 5.68
CA ARG A 258 5.05 -11.04 4.73
C ARG A 258 5.90 -9.95 4.10
N PHE A 259 5.74 -9.77 2.80
CA PHE A 259 6.33 -8.65 2.08
C PHE A 259 5.30 -7.53 2.08
N GLN A 260 5.61 -6.44 2.78
CA GLN A 260 4.78 -5.25 2.79
C GLN A 260 5.55 -4.13 2.11
N ARG A 261 4.95 -3.46 1.12
CA ARG A 261 5.64 -2.31 0.50
C ARG A 261 5.97 -1.24 1.54
N THR A 262 7.11 -0.60 1.37
CA THR A 262 7.45 0.62 2.09
C THR A 262 6.43 1.72 1.78
N PRO A 263 6.29 2.73 2.65
CA PRO A 263 5.49 3.93 2.43
C PRO A 263 5.51 4.48 1.00
N ASN A 264 6.72 4.72 0.48
CA ASN A 264 6.94 5.28 -0.84
C ASN A 264 6.73 4.26 -1.99
N GLY A 265 6.42 3.01 -1.69
CA GLY A 265 6.16 1.94 -2.64
C GLY A 265 7.38 1.39 -3.40
N GLU A 266 8.58 1.94 -3.16
CA GLU A 266 9.81 1.59 -3.90
C GLU A 266 10.36 0.21 -3.52
N PHE A 267 10.18 -0.20 -2.27
CA PHE A 267 10.77 -1.39 -1.69
C PHE A 267 9.74 -2.16 -0.87
N TYR A 268 10.15 -3.29 -0.32
CA TYR A 268 9.44 -4.05 0.70
C TYR A 268 10.16 -3.94 2.04
N LEU A 269 9.37 -3.89 3.12
CA LEU A 269 9.72 -4.44 4.42
C LEU A 269 9.44 -5.95 4.37
N ILE A 270 10.35 -6.77 4.91
CA ILE A 270 10.13 -8.21 5.12
C ILE A 270 9.73 -8.39 6.58
N ARG A 271 8.43 -8.49 6.85
CA ARG A 271 7.88 -8.59 8.21
C ARG A 271 7.87 -10.01 8.71
N ALA A 272 8.21 -10.21 9.98
CA ALA A 272 7.83 -11.44 10.67
C ALA A 272 6.31 -11.47 10.84
N ALA A 273 5.64 -12.45 10.22
CA ALA A 273 4.18 -12.48 10.13
C ALA A 273 3.49 -12.62 11.49
N LYS A 274 4.17 -13.21 12.47
CA LYS A 274 3.69 -13.48 13.83
C LYS A 274 4.27 -12.54 14.88
N SER A 275 4.75 -11.37 14.45
CA SER A 275 5.17 -10.28 15.33
C SER A 275 4.30 -9.05 15.12
N GLY A 276 4.11 -8.23 16.16
CA GLY A 276 3.38 -6.97 16.08
C GLY A 276 4.10 -5.88 15.28
N ASN A 277 5.43 -5.79 15.39
CA ASN A 277 6.23 -4.74 14.73
C ASN A 277 7.64 -5.20 14.27
N GLY A 278 7.86 -6.51 14.15
CA GLY A 278 9.16 -7.09 13.82
C GLY A 278 9.42 -7.23 12.32
N VAL A 279 10.62 -6.84 11.88
CA VAL A 279 11.07 -6.94 10.47
C VAL A 279 12.50 -7.46 10.37
N VAL A 280 12.87 -7.91 9.17
CA VAL A 280 14.27 -8.13 8.78
C VAL A 280 14.96 -6.77 8.64
N ASP A 281 16.10 -6.60 9.31
CA ASP A 281 16.89 -5.37 9.33
C ASP A 281 18.39 -5.67 9.16
N CYS A 282 19.11 -4.78 8.47
CA CYS A 282 20.56 -4.84 8.35
C CYS A 282 21.21 -4.24 9.61
N LYS A 283 21.86 -5.09 10.42
CA LYS A 283 22.36 -4.71 11.75
C LYS A 283 23.22 -3.45 11.70
N GLY A 284 22.88 -2.47 12.54
CA GLY A 284 23.59 -1.19 12.65
C GLY A 284 23.49 -0.31 11.41
N GLY A 285 22.54 -0.58 10.50
CA GLY A 285 22.46 0.13 9.22
C GLY A 285 23.54 -0.26 8.22
N GLY A 286 24.27 -1.35 8.45
CA GLY A 286 25.39 -1.76 7.61
C GLY A 286 24.96 -2.07 6.17
N THR A 287 25.85 -1.79 5.22
CA THR A 287 25.64 -2.07 3.79
C THR A 287 26.83 -2.78 3.14
N SER A 288 27.78 -3.28 3.94
CA SER A 288 28.99 -3.96 3.51
C SER A 288 28.78 -5.47 3.34
N ASN A 289 29.69 -6.13 2.64
CA ASN A 289 29.73 -7.59 2.60
C ASN A 289 29.90 -8.14 4.02
N GLY A 290 29.07 -9.11 4.39
CA GLY A 290 29.07 -9.70 5.72
C GLY A 290 28.11 -9.03 6.70
N THR A 291 27.46 -7.91 6.33
CA THR A 291 26.50 -7.25 7.23
C THR A 291 25.41 -8.24 7.66
N PRO A 292 25.25 -8.47 8.97
CA PRO A 292 24.20 -9.31 9.52
C PRO A 292 22.78 -8.87 9.16
N LEU A 293 21.91 -9.83 8.86
CA LEU A 293 20.47 -9.62 9.01
C LEU A 293 20.02 -10.07 10.39
N HIS A 294 19.13 -9.30 11.02
CA HIS A 294 18.57 -9.59 12.33
C HIS A 294 17.10 -9.18 12.45
N PHE A 295 16.45 -9.64 13.51
CA PHE A 295 15.13 -9.16 13.92
C PHE A 295 15.28 -7.78 14.56
N TRP A 296 14.50 -6.81 14.09
CA TRP A 296 14.43 -5.49 14.70
C TRP A 296 13.02 -4.91 14.60
N SER A 297 12.73 -3.93 15.46
CA SER A 297 11.48 -3.17 15.33
C SER A 297 11.51 -2.33 14.06
N GLU A 298 10.39 -2.27 13.35
CA GLU A 298 10.25 -1.35 12.23
C GLU A 298 10.53 0.09 12.66
N HIS A 299 11.37 0.78 11.89
CA HIS A 299 11.65 2.20 12.02
C HIS A 299 11.63 2.94 10.67
N GLY A 300 11.45 2.21 9.55
CA GLY A 300 11.31 2.80 8.21
C GLY A 300 12.62 3.28 7.58
N GLY A 301 13.75 3.17 8.28
CA GLY A 301 15.07 3.52 7.79
C GLY A 301 15.55 2.61 6.66
N GLU A 302 16.65 3.01 6.02
CA GLU A 302 17.16 2.36 4.81
C GLU A 302 17.51 0.88 5.01
N SER A 303 17.98 0.51 6.20
CA SER A 303 18.37 -0.86 6.58
C SER A 303 17.26 -1.91 6.48
N GLN A 304 16.00 -1.48 6.35
CA GLN A 304 14.81 -2.34 6.32
C GLN A 304 14.21 -2.45 4.90
N LYS A 305 14.85 -1.86 3.89
CA LYS A 305 14.28 -1.74 2.54
C LYS A 305 14.88 -2.79 1.60
N PHE A 306 14.02 -3.68 1.10
CA PHE A 306 14.38 -4.79 0.23
C PHE A 306 13.62 -4.78 -1.09
N TYR A 307 14.15 -5.42 -2.12
CA TYR A 307 13.45 -5.71 -3.36
C TYR A 307 13.78 -7.10 -3.86
N LEU A 308 12.93 -7.67 -4.72
CA LEU A 308 13.11 -9.03 -5.20
C LEU A 308 13.33 -9.04 -6.71
N LYS A 309 14.13 -9.96 -7.22
CA LYS A 309 14.20 -10.28 -8.65
C LYS A 309 13.73 -11.71 -8.83
N LYS A 310 12.65 -11.91 -9.59
CA LYS A 310 12.18 -13.26 -9.94
C LYS A 310 13.12 -13.84 -11.01
N LEU A 311 13.49 -15.11 -10.85
CA LEU A 311 14.31 -15.86 -11.78
C LEU A 311 13.44 -16.79 -12.66
N PRO A 312 13.93 -17.22 -13.84
CA PRO A 312 13.16 -18.08 -14.75
C PRO A 312 12.70 -19.40 -14.14
N ASN A 313 13.48 -19.96 -13.21
CA ASN A 313 13.15 -21.20 -12.47
C ASN A 313 12.08 -21.01 -11.38
N GLY A 314 11.54 -19.80 -11.21
CA GLY A 314 10.54 -19.48 -10.20
C GLY A 314 11.10 -19.13 -8.83
N SER A 315 12.41 -19.22 -8.61
CA SER A 315 13.08 -18.70 -7.42
C SER A 315 13.20 -17.17 -7.48
N TYR A 316 13.65 -16.56 -6.39
CA TYR A 316 13.87 -15.14 -6.26
C TYR A 316 15.26 -14.87 -5.69
N LYS A 317 15.89 -13.79 -6.14
CA LYS A 317 16.93 -13.10 -5.36
C LYS A 317 16.29 -11.99 -4.56
N ILE A 318 16.65 -11.88 -3.28
CA ILE A 318 16.21 -10.79 -2.40
C ILE A 318 17.40 -9.84 -2.24
N TYR A 319 17.23 -8.57 -2.56
CA TYR A 319 18.25 -7.55 -2.45
C TYR A 319 17.87 -6.52 -1.39
N HIS A 320 18.85 -6.05 -0.64
CA HIS A 320 18.73 -4.80 0.11
C HIS A 320 18.81 -3.60 -0.86
N LYS A 321 18.24 -2.45 -0.47
CA LYS A 321 18.26 -1.22 -1.28
C LYS A 321 19.64 -0.86 -1.84
N SER A 322 20.71 -1.11 -1.07
CA SER A 322 22.10 -0.84 -1.47
C SER A 322 22.56 -1.65 -2.69
N GLY A 323 21.79 -2.64 -3.16
CA GLY A 323 22.16 -3.52 -4.27
C GLY A 323 22.82 -4.81 -3.84
N LYS A 324 23.10 -5.00 -2.55
CA LYS A 324 23.60 -6.27 -2.01
C LYS A 324 22.49 -7.30 -1.87
N VAL A 325 22.81 -8.57 -2.13
CA VAL A 325 21.87 -9.69 -2.08
C VAL A 325 21.87 -10.32 -0.69
N VAL A 326 20.71 -10.81 -0.27
CA VAL A 326 20.52 -11.65 0.90
C VAL A 326 21.08 -13.03 0.59
N CYS A 327 22.13 -13.41 1.30
CA CYS A 327 22.95 -14.58 1.01
C CYS A 327 23.13 -15.45 2.25
N LEU A 328 23.23 -16.76 2.06
CA LEU A 328 23.77 -17.66 3.08
C LEU A 328 25.25 -17.39 3.28
N LYS A 329 25.66 -17.26 4.55
CA LYS A 329 27.03 -16.89 4.90
C LYS A 329 28.04 -17.98 4.51
N ASP A 330 29.26 -17.55 4.18
CA ASP A 330 30.44 -18.38 3.91
C ASP A 330 30.26 -19.38 2.75
N ASN A 331 29.32 -19.12 1.84
CA ASN A 331 28.91 -20.04 0.78
C ASN A 331 28.61 -21.46 1.31
N LYS A 332 28.23 -21.56 2.59
CA LYS A 332 28.05 -22.82 3.30
C LYS A 332 26.73 -23.49 2.92
N THR A 333 26.70 -24.80 3.21
CA THR A 333 25.58 -25.73 3.11
C THR A 333 24.28 -25.21 3.73
N ASP A 334 23.17 -25.88 3.43
CA ASP A 334 21.83 -25.61 3.96
C ASP A 334 21.62 -26.17 5.38
N ASN A 335 22.72 -26.32 6.13
CA ASN A 335 22.70 -26.82 7.49
C ASN A 335 21.97 -25.85 8.43
N ASN A 336 21.25 -26.45 9.38
CA ASN A 336 20.57 -25.73 10.43
C ASN A 336 21.51 -24.77 11.17
N GLY A 337 21.08 -23.52 11.30
CA GLY A 337 21.82 -22.46 11.99
C GLY A 337 22.76 -21.66 11.10
N ASN A 338 22.92 -22.02 9.81
CA ASN A 338 23.68 -21.20 8.88
C ASN A 338 23.06 -19.79 8.80
N LYS A 339 23.91 -18.76 8.86
CA LYS A 339 23.49 -17.37 9.06
C LYS A 339 23.20 -16.70 7.73
N VAL A 340 22.30 -15.71 7.77
CA VAL A 340 21.99 -14.88 6.62
C VAL A 340 22.65 -13.51 6.75
N HIS A 341 23.24 -13.01 5.67
CA HIS A 341 23.92 -11.72 5.61
C HIS A 341 23.70 -11.01 4.26
N LEU A 342 24.17 -9.77 4.16
CA LEU A 342 24.34 -9.10 2.87
C LEU A 342 25.66 -9.50 2.22
N TRP A 343 25.63 -9.72 0.91
CA TRP A 343 26.81 -9.95 0.08
C TRP A 343 26.66 -9.32 -1.30
N ASN A 344 27.76 -9.21 -2.03
CA ASN A 344 27.69 -8.87 -3.45
C ASN A 344 27.04 -10.03 -4.20
N ASP A 345 26.20 -9.69 -5.18
CA ASP A 345 25.61 -10.72 -6.02
C ASP A 345 26.68 -11.36 -6.90
N HIS A 346 26.75 -12.68 -6.85
CA HIS A 346 27.73 -13.52 -7.56
C HIS A 346 27.05 -14.73 -8.22
N ASN A 347 25.72 -14.65 -8.46
CA ASN A 347 24.94 -15.66 -9.17
C ASN A 347 25.03 -17.09 -8.61
N ALA A 348 25.28 -17.24 -7.31
CA ALA A 348 25.29 -18.53 -6.65
C ALA A 348 23.90 -18.93 -6.13
N ILE A 349 23.64 -20.24 -6.07
CA ILE A 349 22.41 -20.81 -5.50
C ILE A 349 22.19 -20.43 -4.02
N THR A 350 23.26 -20.06 -3.30
CA THR A 350 23.25 -19.53 -1.92
C THR A 350 22.59 -18.15 -1.81
N THR A 351 22.32 -17.48 -2.93
CA THR A 351 21.62 -16.19 -3.04
C THR A 351 20.17 -16.32 -3.51
N GLU A 352 19.71 -17.54 -3.79
CA GLU A 352 18.39 -17.83 -4.33
C GLU A 352 17.43 -18.40 -3.28
N TRP A 353 16.18 -17.94 -3.36
CA TRP A 353 15.14 -18.21 -2.38
C TRP A 353 13.80 -18.52 -3.06
N TYR A 354 13.12 -19.56 -2.63
CA TYR A 354 11.73 -19.82 -3.00
C TYR A 354 10.79 -19.23 -1.96
N LEU A 355 9.74 -18.56 -2.44
CA LEU A 355 8.65 -18.07 -1.60
C LEU A 355 7.51 -19.08 -1.64
N ILE A 356 7.31 -19.80 -0.53
CA ILE A 356 6.32 -20.86 -0.42
C ILE A 356 5.12 -20.34 0.37
N PRO A 357 3.93 -20.23 -0.23
CA PRO A 357 2.73 -19.81 0.48
C PRO A 357 2.49 -20.68 1.72
N VAL A 358 2.27 -20.04 2.87
CA VAL A 358 1.69 -20.71 4.04
C VAL A 358 0.21 -20.93 3.75
N ARG A 359 -0.23 -22.19 3.88
CA ARG A 359 -1.63 -22.58 3.72
C ARG A 359 -2.40 -22.43 5.02
#